data_AF-A0A2D6YBR1-F1
#
_entry.id   AF-A0A2D6YBR1-F1
#
_cell.length_a   1.000
_cell.length_b   1.000
_cell.length_c   1.000
_cell.angle_alpha   90.00
_cell.angle_beta   90.00
_cell.angle_gamma   90.00
#
_symmetry.space_group_name_H-M   'P 1'
#
loop_
_entity.id
_entity.type
_entity.pdbx_description
1 polymer ?
#
loop_
_entity_poly.entity_id
_entity_poly.type
_entity_poly.pdbx_seq_one_letter_code
_entity_poly.pdbx_strand_id
1 'polypeptide(L)' 'RVAEFVDLIFANINRNTLIRHIPHYAKRLQRDGILLLSGFYQTDLLSITQECKANGLTFHSNTQLDDWVCAKYVYSGL' A
#
# COMPACT_ATOMS: atom_id res chain seq x y z
N ARG A 1 -3.86 -6.61 25.27
CA ARG A 1 -2.76 -5.94 24.53
C ARG A 1 -3.42 -4.87 23.68
N VAL A 2 -3.05 -3.60 23.83
CA VAL A 2 -3.58 -2.53 22.97
C VAL A 2 -3.05 -2.78 21.56
N ALA A 3 -3.92 -2.75 20.55
CA ALA A 3 -3.48 -2.82 19.16
C ALA A 3 -2.76 -1.51 18.83
N GLU A 4 -1.45 -1.56 18.62
CA GLU A 4 -0.68 -0.41 18.18
C GLU A 4 -0.92 -0.22 16.68
N PHE A 5 -1.66 0.84 16.37
CA PHE A 5 -1.80 1.38 15.02
C PHE A 5 -0.61 2.28 14.70
N VAL A 6 -0.31 2.44 13.42
CA VAL A 6 0.79 3.28 12.93
C VAL A 6 0.29 4.31 11.93
N ASP A 7 0.98 5.45 11.86
CA ASP A 7 0.73 6.52 10.88
C ASP A 7 1.25 6.18 9.48
N LEU A 8 2.33 5.39 9.39
CA LEU A 8 3.03 5.11 8.15
C LEU A 8 3.54 3.67 8.11
N ILE A 9 3.28 2.99 6.99
CA ILE A 9 3.93 1.74 6.62
C ILE A 9 4.63 1.95 5.28
N PHE A 10 5.89 1.54 5.21
CA PHE A 10 6.68 1.50 3.98
C PHE A 10 7.11 0.06 3.69
N ALA A 11 6.86 -0.41 2.47
CA ALA A 11 7.27 -1.73 2.02
C ALA A 11 7.83 -1.67 0.59
N ASN A 12 9.12 -1.99 0.44
CA ASN A 12 9.79 -2.11 -0.85
C ASN A 12 10.21 -3.58 -1.08
N ILE A 13 9.32 -4.37 -1.69
CA ILE A 13 9.47 -5.81 -1.91
C ILE A 13 8.67 -6.23 -3.16
N ASN A 14 8.88 -7.45 -3.64
CA ASN A 14 8.20 -7.95 -4.84
C ASN A 14 6.65 -7.94 -4.74
N ARG A 15 5.99 -7.62 -5.86
CA ARG A 15 4.54 -7.66 -6.11
C ARG A 15 3.78 -8.76 -5.37
N ASN A 16 4.23 -10.01 -5.47
CA ASN A 16 3.50 -11.15 -4.92
C ASN A 16 3.47 -11.17 -3.39
N THR A 17 4.53 -10.65 -2.76
CA THR A 17 4.55 -10.49 -1.30
C THR A 17 3.74 -9.27 -0.87
N LEU A 18 3.79 -8.17 -1.65
CA LEU A 18 2.94 -7.01 -1.43
C LEU A 18 1.46 -7.38 -1.41
N ILE A 19 0.95 -8.03 -2.47
CA ILE A 19 -0.47 -8.43 -2.59
C ILE A 19 -0.91 -9.26 -1.37
N ARG A 20 -0.11 -10.24 -0.95
CA ARG A 20 -0.44 -11.08 0.22
C ARG A 20 -0.47 -10.30 1.54
N HIS A 21 0.32 -9.24 1.67
CA HIS A 21 0.49 -8.52 2.94
C HIS A 21 -0.34 -7.23 3.04
N ILE A 22 -0.80 -6.65 1.92
CA ILE A 22 -1.65 -5.44 1.91
C ILE A 22 -2.82 -5.52 2.91
N PRO A 23 -3.58 -6.63 3.01
CA PRO A 23 -4.66 -6.73 4.00
C PRO A 23 -4.18 -6.61 5.46
N HIS A 24 -2.97 -7.07 5.75
CA HIS A 24 -2.38 -6.99 7.08
C HIS A 24 -1.86 -5.58 7.36
N TYR A 25 -1.26 -4.92 6.35
CA TYR A 25 -0.82 -3.54 6.48
C TYR A 25 -1.99 -2.58 6.71
N ALA A 26 -3.07 -2.71 5.94
CA ALA A 26 -4.27 -1.89 6.08
C ALA A 26 -4.86 -1.96 7.50
N LYS A 27 -4.95 -3.16 8.08
CA LYS A 27 -5.45 -3.38 9.46
C LYS A 27 -4.59 -2.74 10.56
N ARG A 28 -3.36 -2.34 10.25
CA ARG A 28 -2.43 -1.70 11.18
C ARG A 28 -2.35 -0.19 11.03
N LEU A 29 -2.92 0.37 9.97
CA LEU A 29 -2.97 1.81 9.77
C LEU A 29 -4.12 2.41 10.57
N GLN A 30 -3.85 3.56 11.19
CA GLN A 30 -4.93 4.42 11.68
C GLN A 30 -5.58 5.16 10.50
N ARG A 31 -6.75 5.74 10.73
CA ARG A 31 -7.42 6.61 9.75
C ARG A 31 -6.47 7.71 9.27
N ASP A 32 -6.47 7.96 7.97
CA ASP A 32 -5.56 8.86 7.25
C ASP A 32 -4.08 8.42 7.27
N GLY A 33 -3.78 7.23 7.79
CA GLY A 33 -2.46 6.61 7.74
C GLY A 33 -2.03 6.26 6.32
N ILE A 34 -0.73 6.27 6.09
CA ILE A 34 -0.12 6.16 4.76
C ILE A 34 0.48 4.78 4.55
N LEU A 35 0.21 4.19 3.38
CA LEU A 35 0.93 3.03 2.87
C LEU A 35 1.77 3.44 1.66
N LEU A 36 3.09 3.28 1.76
CA LEU A 36 4.02 3.45 0.66
C LEU A 36 4.50 2.07 0.18
N LEU A 37 4.22 1.75 -1.07
CA LEU A 37 4.60 0.47 -1.69
C LEU A 37 5.58 0.70 -2.84
N SER A 38 6.65 -0.07 -2.89
CA SER A 38 7.59 -0.11 -4.01
C SER A 38 8.14 -1.52 -4.23
N GLY A 39 9.01 -1.71 -5.22
CA GLY A 39 9.55 -3.03 -5.58
C GLY A 39 8.68 -3.81 -6.57
N PHE A 40 7.84 -3.10 -7.34
CA PHE A 40 7.04 -3.64 -8.44
C PHE A 40 7.10 -2.73 -9.67
N TYR A 41 6.72 -3.28 -10.82
CA TYR A 41 6.79 -2.57 -12.11
C TYR A 41 5.52 -1.76 -12.40
N GLN A 42 5.61 -0.78 -13.30
CA GLN A 42 4.48 0.06 -13.72
C GLN A 42 3.26 -0.76 -14.22
N THR A 43 3.51 -1.90 -14.87
CA THR A 43 2.46 -2.84 -15.31
C THR A 43 1.67 -3.47 -14.16
N ASP A 44 2.22 -3.47 -12.95
CA ASP A 44 1.61 -4.07 -11.75
C ASP A 44 0.78 -3.08 -10.93
N LEU A 45 0.91 -1.79 -11.20
CA LEU A 45 0.27 -0.73 -10.42
C LEU A 45 -1.25 -0.92 -10.33
N LEU A 46 -1.90 -1.36 -11.41
CA LEU A 46 -3.35 -1.58 -11.41
C LEU A 46 -3.75 -2.69 -10.43
N SER A 47 -3.05 -3.82 -10.44
CA SER A 47 -3.34 -4.94 -9.52
C SER A 47 -3.07 -4.57 -8.06
N ILE A 48 -1.96 -3.88 -7.78
CA ILE A 48 -1.64 -3.38 -6.44
C ILE A 48 -2.71 -2.40 -5.95
N THR A 49 -3.16 -1.50 -6.83
CA THR A 49 -4.18 -0.50 -6.50
C THR A 49 -5.55 -1.14 -6.25
N GLN A 50 -5.91 -2.18 -7.00
CA GLN A 50 -7.14 -2.93 -6.77
C GLN A 50 -7.14 -3.63 -5.41
N GLU A 51 -6.03 -4.29 -5.05
CA GLU A 51 -5.88 -4.94 -3.74
C GLU A 51 -5.92 -3.90 -2.59
N CYS A 52 -5.22 -2.77 -2.74
CA CYS A 52 -5.30 -1.66 -1.78
C CYS A 52 -6.74 -1.18 -1.60
N LYS A 53 -7.45 -0.91 -2.70
CA LYS A 53 -8.84 -0.44 -2.68
C LYS A 53 -9.77 -1.42 -1.96
N ALA A 54 -9.61 -2.73 -2.18
CA ALA A 54 -10.39 -3.76 -1.49
C ALA A 54 -10.19 -3.76 0.04
N ASN A 55 -9.11 -3.16 0.52
CA ASN A 55 -8.75 -3.08 1.94
C ASN A 55 -8.85 -1.66 2.53
N GLY A 56 -9.64 -0.76 1.91
CA GLY A 56 -9.92 0.59 2.46
C GLY A 56 -8.79 1.61 2.25
N LEU A 57 -7.87 1.33 1.32
CA LEU A 57 -6.79 2.24 0.93
C LEU A 57 -7.12 2.91 -0.40
N THR A 58 -7.02 4.24 -0.43
CA THR A 58 -7.25 5.03 -1.65
C THR A 58 -5.91 5.42 -2.28
N PHE A 59 -5.79 5.25 -3.60
CA PHE A 59 -4.61 5.69 -4.34
C PHE A 59 -4.48 7.22 -4.29
N HIS A 60 -3.30 7.72 -3.94
CA HIS A 60 -3.02 9.16 -3.85
C HIS A 60 -2.08 9.62 -4.97
N SER A 61 -0.94 8.96 -5.14
CA SER A 61 0.08 9.33 -6.13
C SER A 61 1.06 8.19 -6.34
N ASN A 62 1.84 8.24 -7.42
CA ASN A 62 3.03 7.42 -7.57
C ASN A 62 4.20 8.25 -8.13
N THR A 63 5.40 7.75 -7.91
CA THR A 63 6.59 8.15 -8.66
C THR A 63 7.16 6.92 -9.37
N GLN A 64 7.90 7.17 -10.44
CA GLN A 64 8.50 6.13 -11.27
C GLN A 64 9.98 6.44 -11.51
N LEU A 65 10.81 5.39 -11.48
CA LEU A 65 12.21 5.41 -11.90
C LEU A 65 12.42 4.21 -12.83
N ASP A 66 12.70 4.48 -14.10
CA ASP A 66 12.63 3.50 -15.18
C ASP A 66 11.28 2.77 -15.14
N ASP A 67 11.24 1.44 -15.01
CA ASP A 67 9.99 0.69 -14.89
C ASP A 67 9.52 0.50 -13.45
N TRP A 68 10.30 0.91 -12.44
CA TRP A 68 9.99 0.71 -11.03
C TRP A 68 9.08 1.81 -10.50
N VAL A 69 8.08 1.40 -9.71
CA VAL A 69 7.10 2.32 -9.11
C VAL A 69 7.26 2.41 -7.60
N CYS A 70 7.04 3.60 -7.05
CA CYS A 70 6.69 3.83 -5.66
C CYS A 70 5.29 4.47 -5.60
N ALA A 71 4.32 3.77 -5.03
CA ALA A 71 2.93 4.23 -4.92
C ALA A 71 2.58 4.59 -3.48
N LYS A 72 1.86 5.71 -3.32
CA LYS A 72 1.31 6.20 -2.07
C LYS A 72 -0.18 5.95 -2.03
N TYR A 73 -0.63 5.37 -0.93
CA TYR A 73 -2.03 5.19 -0.59
C TYR A 73 -2.34 5.78 0.78
N VAL A 74 -3.60 6.18 0.98
CA VAL A 74 -4.10 6.72 2.26
C VAL A 74 -5.25 5.84 2.73
N TYR A 75 -5.19 5.42 4.00
CA TYR A 75 -6.21 4.58 4.61
C TYR A 75 -7.41 5.43 5.04
N SER A 76 -8.54 5.24 4.37
CA SER A 76 -9.79 5.95 4.68
C SER A 76 -10.74 5.11 5.55
N GLY A 77 -10.41 3.84 5.80
CA GLY A 77 -11.36 2.84 6.30
C GLY A 77 -12.17 2.21 5.16
N LEU A 78 -13.02 1.24 5.53
CA LEU A 78 -14.05 0.66 4.67
C LEU A 78 -15.41 1.28 4.99
#